data_AF-A0A7X4ITI1-F1
#
_entry.id   AF-A0A7X4ITI1-F1
#
_cell.length_a   1.000
_cell.length_b   1.000
_cell.length_c   1.000
_cell.angle_alpha   90.00
_cell.angle_beta   90.00
_cell.angle_gamma   90.00
#
_symmetry.space_group_name_H-M   'P 1'
#
loop_
_entity.id
_entity.type
_entity.pdbx_description
1 polymer ?
#
loop_
_entity_poly.entity_id
_entity_poly.type
_entity_poly.pdbx_seq_one_letter_code
_entity_poly.pdbx_strand_id
1 'polypeptide(L)' 'RLLAVTDGLAAGRTQRGIAEDVLGAEAVAREWTPDGSMRSQVRRWIRKARALADGEWRDHVPRGPVGE' A
#
# COMPACT_ATOMS: atom_id res chain seq x y z
N ARG A 1 -5.01 -1.29 6.70
CA ARG A 1 -3.68 -1.53 6.08
C ARG A 1 -3.38 -0.53 4.97
N LEU A 2 -4.19 -0.43 3.90
CA LEU A 2 -3.91 0.53 2.80
C LEU A 2 -3.87 2.00 3.26
N LEU A 3 -4.75 2.42 4.18
CA LEU A 3 -4.72 3.76 4.76
C LEU A 3 -3.36 4.07 5.41
N ALA A 4 -2.91 3.22 6.36
CA ALA A 4 -1.59 3.36 6.99
C ALA A 4 -0.43 3.31 6.00
N VAL A 5 -0.55 2.56 4.90
CA VAL A 5 0.45 2.56 3.82
C VAL A 5 0.45 3.91 3.10
N THR A 6 -0.71 4.48 2.78
CA THR A 6 -0.82 5.82 2.20
C THR A 6 -0.27 6.89 3.14
N ASP A 7 -0.61 6.84 4.42
CA ASP A 7 -0.11 7.76 5.44
C ASP A 7 1.42 7.67 5.57
N GLY A 8 1.94 6.45 5.60
CA GLY A 8 3.39 6.21 5.63
C GLY A 8 4.09 6.70 4.37
N LEU A 9 3.49 6.52 3.18
CA LEU A 9 4.00 7.09 1.93
C LEU A 9 4.00 8.62 1.94
N ALA A 10 2.92 9.25 2.42
CA ALA A 10 2.79 10.70 2.54
C ALA A 10 3.81 11.28 3.55
N ALA A 11 4.11 10.53 4.61
CA ALA A 11 5.13 10.87 5.59
C ALA A 11 6.57 10.58 5.13
N GLY A 12 6.79 10.12 3.88
CA GLY A 12 8.12 9.82 3.35
C GLY A 12 8.79 8.59 3.95
N ARG A 13 8.02 7.67 4.57
CA ARG A 13 8.56 6.46 5.18
C ARG A 13 9.11 5.49 4.15
N THR A 14 10.13 4.73 4.55
CA THR A 14 10.69 3.64 3.75
C THR A 14 9.72 2.45 3.69
N GLN A 15 9.92 1.53 2.72
CA GLN A 15 9.12 0.30 2.64
C GLN A 15 9.17 -0.50 3.95
N ARG A 16 10.34 -0.52 4.61
CA ARG A 16 10.50 -1.21 5.88
C ARG A 16 9.76 -0.47 6.99
N GLY A 17 9.88 0.85 7.08
CA GLY A 17 9.15 1.64 8.08
C GLY A 17 7.62 1.50 7.93
N ILE A 18 7.12 1.48 6.70
CA ILE A 18 5.70 1.20 6.41
C ILE A 18 5.32 -0.22 6.86
N ALA A 19 6.20 -1.21 6.65
CA ALA A 19 5.97 -2.56 7.13
C ALA A 19 5.92 -2.61 8.66
N GLU A 20 6.81 -1.88 9.35
CA GLU A 20 6.87 -1.82 10.81
C GLU A 20 5.58 -1.20 11.38
N ASP A 21 5.06 -0.15 10.75
CA ASP A 21 3.79 0.48 11.14
C ASP A 21 2.57 -0.44 10.95
N VAL A 22 2.59 -1.31 9.92
CA VAL A 22 1.44 -2.13 9.53
C VAL A 22 1.46 -3.53 10.16
N LEU A 23 2.64 -4.10 10.34
CA LEU A 23 2.87 -5.48 10.77
C LEU A 23 3.53 -5.57 12.15
N GLY A 24 4.07 -4.47 12.66
CA GLY A 24 4.83 -4.43 13.90
C GLY A 24 6.33 -4.59 13.67
N ALA A 25 7.13 -3.85 14.43
CA ALA A 25 8.58 -3.83 14.30
C ALA A 25 9.23 -5.20 14.56
N GLU A 26 8.73 -5.97 15.53
CA GLU A 26 9.28 -7.29 15.86
C GLU A 26 9.08 -8.32 14.74
N ALA A 27 7.90 -8.32 14.11
CA ALA A 27 7.61 -9.21 12.99
C ALA A 27 8.53 -8.88 11.79
N VAL A 28 8.70 -7.59 11.49
CA VAL A 28 9.59 -7.14 10.43
C VAL A 28 11.05 -7.46 10.77
N ALA A 29 11.49 -7.30 12.02
CA ALA A 29 12.84 -7.67 12.41
C ALA A 29 13.14 -9.16 12.20
N ARG A 30 12.16 -10.05 12.43
CA ARG A 30 12.32 -11.50 12.29
C ARG A 30 12.24 -12.00 10.84
N GLU A 31 11.39 -11.40 10.01
CA GLU A 31 11.00 -12.01 8.72
C GLU A 31 11.35 -11.14 7.50
N TRP A 32 11.85 -9.91 7.69
CA TRP A 32 12.19 -9.02 6.59
C TRP A 32 13.45 -9.46 5.87
N THR A 33 13.28 -9.98 4.66
CA THR A 33 14.37 -10.32 3.74
C THR A 33 14.22 -9.60 2.40
N PRO A 34 15.32 -9.40 1.65
CA PRO A 34 15.29 -8.71 0.35
C PRO A 34 14.31 -9.31 -0.66
N ASP A 35 14.18 -10.64 -0.67
CA ASP A 35 13.30 -11.37 -1.60
C ASP A 35 12.13 -12.05 -0.89
N GLY A 36 11.87 -11.66 0.36
CA GLY A 36 10.86 -12.28 1.21
C GLY A 36 9.42 -12.01 0.76
N SER A 37 8.53 -12.92 1.15
CA SER A 37 7.08 -12.78 0.95
C SER A 37 6.54 -11.50 1.61
N MET A 38 7.07 -11.12 2.77
CA MET A 38 6.71 -9.89 3.49
C MET A 38 7.00 -8.64 2.66
N ARG A 39 8.22 -8.49 2.13
CA ARG A 39 8.58 -7.35 1.27
C ARG A 39 7.74 -7.33 -0.01
N SER A 40 7.49 -8.50 -0.60
CA SER A 40 6.63 -8.64 -1.77
C SER A 40 5.20 -8.18 -1.49
N GLN A 41 4.66 -8.50 -0.32
CA GLN A 41 3.33 -8.06 0.12
C GLN A 41 3.28 -6.55 0.32
N VAL A 42 4.27 -5.97 1.00
CA VAL A 42 4.37 -4.52 1.23
C VAL A 42 4.48 -3.75 -0.09
N ARG A 43 5.28 -4.23 -1.05
CA ARG A 43 5.36 -3.64 -2.40
C ARG A 43 4.00 -3.64 -3.11
N ARG A 44 3.21 -4.71 -2.98
CA ARG A 44 1.86 -4.76 -3.56
C ARG A 44 0.93 -3.72 -2.93
N TRP A 45 0.99 -3.55 -1.61
CA TRP A 45 0.20 -2.51 -0.94
C TRP A 45 0.60 -1.11 -1.36
N ILE A 46 1.91 -0.83 -1.46
CA ILE A 46 2.41 0.46 -1.93
C ILE A 46 1.93 0.75 -3.36
N ARG A 47 2.00 -0.24 -4.26
CA ARG A 47 1.49 -0.09 -5.63
C ARG A 47 0.00 0.23 -5.64
N LYS A 48 -0.79 -0.49 -4.84
CA LYS A 48 -2.23 -0.27 -4.72
C LYS A 48 -2.57 1.09 -4.10
N ALA A 49 -1.80 1.53 -3.10
CA ALA A 49 -1.95 2.85 -2.46
C ALA A 49 -1.64 3.99 -3.43
N ARG A 50 -0.61 3.85 -4.28
CA ARG A 50 -0.30 4.81 -5.34
C ARG A 50 -1.41 4.88 -6.38
N ALA A 51 -1.89 3.75 -6.88
CA ALA A 51 -3.02 3.71 -7.81
C ALA A 51 -4.31 4.33 -7.22
N LEU A 52 -4.52 4.20 -5.89
CA LEU A 52 -5.59 4.90 -5.17
C LEU A 52 -5.40 6.42 -5.18
N ALA A 53 -4.18 6.90 -4.93
CA ALA A 53 -3.85 8.33 -4.89
C ALA A 53 -3.88 8.99 -6.29
N ASP A 54 -3.43 8.27 -7.32
CA ASP A 54 -3.37 8.75 -8.71
C ASP A 54 -4.76 8.84 -9.37
N GLY A 55 -5.82 8.42 -8.67
CA GLY A 55 -7.19 8.52 -9.16
C GLY A 55 -7.58 7.43 -10.18
N GLU A 56 -6.73 6.43 -10.39
CA GLU A 56 -6.97 5.31 -11.35
C GLU A 56 -8.17 4.43 -10.97
N TRP A 57 -8.73 4.59 -9.77
CA TRP A 57 -10.03 3.98 -9.42
C TRP A 57 -11.21 4.64 -10.10
N ARG A 58 -11.06 5.87 -10.64
CA ARG A 58 -12.11 6.52 -11.43
C ARG A 58 -12.46 5.72 -12.69
N ASP A 59 -11.53 4.93 -13.22
CA ASP A 59 -11.76 4.02 -14.35
C ASP A 59 -12.38 2.67 -13.93
N HIS A 60 -12.45 2.40 -12.62
CA HIS A 60 -13.07 1.19 -12.05
C HIS A 60 -14.37 1.47 -11.29
N VAL A 61 -14.82 2.73 -11.23
CA VAL A 61 -16.21 3.04 -10.89
C VAL A 61 -17.03 2.78 -12.15
N PRO A 62 -18.01 1.86 -12.15
CA PRO A 62 -18.98 1.78 -13.24
C PRO A 62 -19.61 3.16 -13.34
N ARG A 63 -19.39 3.87 -14.44
CA ARG A 63 -20.23 5.02 -14.77
C ARG A 63 -21.62 4.44 -14.94
N GLY A 64 -22.46 4.58 -13.90
CA GLY A 64 -23.87 4.29 -13.99
C GLY A 64 -24.44 5.01 -15.22
N PRO A 65 -25.42 4.41 -15.92
CA PRO A 65 -25.88 4.94 -17.19
C PRO A 65 -26.24 6.42 -17.00
N VAL A 66 -25.58 7.28 -17.78
CA VAL A 66 -26.02 8.66 -17.94
C VAL A 66 -27.41 8.54 -18.54
N GLY A 67 -28.43 8.88 -17.74
CA GLY A 67 -29.80 8.83 -18.17
C GLY A 67 -30.00 9.75 -19.37
N GLU A 68 -30.56 9.20 -20.43
CA GLU A 68 -31.34 9.90 -21.44
C GLU A 68 -32.78 9.39 -21.38
#